data_AF-A0A8S0FDN3-F1
#
_entry.id   AF-A0A8S0FDN3-F1
#
_cell.length_a   1.000
_cell.length_b   1.000
_cell.length_c   1.000
_cell.angle_alpha   90.00
_cell.angle_beta   90.00
_cell.angle_gamma   90.00
#
_symmetry.space_group_name_H-M   'P 1'
#
loop_
_entity.id
_entity.type
_entity.pdbx_description
1 polymer ?
#
loop_
_entity_poly.entity_id
_entity_poly.type
_entity_poly.pdbx_seq_one_letter_code
_entity_poly.pdbx_strand_id
1 'polypeptide(L)'
;MARCAPAARLRVSGNYPWQEQVTIAVESPQPVRHTLALRLPDWCIQPQIILNGEEVEQDIRKGYLHITREWQEGDTLNLTLPMPVRRVYGNPLVRHVAGKVAIQRGPLVYCLEQVDNGESLHNLWLPADAPFTTFEGNGLFRHKILIQAPGYRYEQSNPEQQPLWHYDSAPAKLALFSPVAFIASRKF
;
A
#
# COMPACT_ATOMS: atom_id res chain seq x y z
N MET A 1 12.50 26.86 38.54
CA MET A 1 11.52 26.85 37.43
C MET A 1 12.14 26.09 36.26
N ALA A 2 11.75 24.83 36.04
CA ALA A 2 12.19 24.10 34.85
C ALA A 2 11.47 24.72 33.64
N ARG A 3 12.19 25.47 32.79
CA ARG A 3 11.65 25.89 31.50
C ARG A 3 11.49 24.63 30.66
N CYS A 4 10.28 24.33 30.21
CA CYS A 4 10.08 23.32 29.17
C CYS A 4 10.98 23.69 27.98
N ALA A 5 11.65 22.70 27.40
CA ALA A 5 12.34 22.88 26.14
C ALA A 5 11.36 23.51 25.12
N PRO A 6 11.82 24.44 24.26
CA PRO A 6 10.96 25.02 23.25
C PRO A 6 10.32 23.92 22.42
N ALA A 7 8.99 23.96 22.29
CA ALA A 7 8.23 22.96 21.55
C ALA A 7 8.26 23.32 20.06
N ALA A 8 8.80 22.42 19.23
CA ALA A 8 8.66 22.51 17.78
C ALA A 8 7.24 22.09 17.40
N ARG A 9 6.50 22.92 16.65
CA ARG A 9 5.27 22.47 15.99
C ARG A 9 5.64 22.00 14.58
N LEU A 10 5.07 20.88 14.18
CA LEU A 10 5.27 20.29 12.86
C LEU A 10 3.94 20.25 12.13
N ARG A 11 3.92 20.68 10.86
CA ARG A 11 2.79 20.47 9.96
C ARG A 11 3.14 19.34 9.01
N VAL A 12 2.32 18.29 9.02
CA VAL A 12 2.43 17.18 8.07
C VAL A 12 1.31 17.32 7.04
N SER A 13 1.66 17.28 5.76
CA SER A 13 0.71 17.37 4.65
C SER A 13 1.05 16.37 3.54
N GLY A 14 0.07 16.08 2.69
CA GLY A 14 0.17 15.09 1.62
C GLY A 14 -1.13 14.30 1.49
N ASN A 15 -1.17 13.37 0.53
CA ASN A 15 -2.31 12.48 0.32
C ASN A 15 -1.96 11.02 0.64
N TYR A 16 -1.07 10.80 1.61
CA TYR A 16 -0.82 9.49 2.18
C TYR A 16 -2.12 8.95 2.82
N PRO A 17 -2.51 7.68 2.62
CA PRO A 17 -1.73 6.57 2.07
C PRO A 17 -1.89 6.34 0.54
N TRP A 18 -2.54 7.25 -0.17
CA TRP A 18 -2.84 7.10 -1.60
C TRP A 18 -1.72 7.60 -2.50
N GLN A 19 -0.98 8.61 -2.06
CA GLN A 19 0.17 9.16 -2.76
C GLN A 19 1.47 8.97 -1.97
N GLU A 20 2.58 9.02 -2.69
CA GLU A 20 3.92 8.70 -2.20
C GLU A 20 4.56 9.87 -1.45
N GLN A 21 4.10 11.10 -1.72
CA GLN A 21 4.66 12.32 -1.19
C GLN A 21 4.06 12.68 0.18
N VAL A 22 4.95 12.96 1.13
CA VAL A 22 4.63 13.53 2.44
C VAL A 22 5.56 14.72 2.67
N THR A 23 4.98 15.86 3.03
CA THR A 23 5.74 17.06 3.40
C THR A 23 5.61 17.29 4.91
N ILE A 24 6.72 17.53 5.58
CA ILE A 24 6.79 17.91 6.99
C ILE A 24 7.44 19.29 7.07
N ALA A 25 6.66 20.31 7.41
CA ALA A 25 7.14 21.66 7.62
C ALA A 25 7.31 21.95 9.12
N VAL A 26 8.41 22.59 9.48
CA VAL A 26 8.65 23.08 10.84
C VAL A 26 8.00 24.45 10.99
N GLU A 27 7.12 24.55 11.98
CA GLU A 27 6.45 25.77 12.41
C GLU A 27 6.92 26.07 13.84
N SER A 28 7.98 26.85 14.00
CA SER A 28 8.56 27.13 15.31
C SER A 28 8.92 28.61 15.42
N PRO A 29 8.33 29.35 16.38
CA PRO A 29 8.63 30.78 16.57
C PRO A 29 10.10 31.06 16.90
N GLN A 30 10.81 30.07 17.45
CA GLN A 30 12.23 30.16 17.78
C GLN A 30 12.95 28.90 17.28
N PRO A 31 14.22 29.03 16.83
CA PRO A 31 15.03 27.87 16.48
C PRO A 31 15.16 26.90 17.65
N VAL A 32 15.11 25.60 17.36
CA VAL A 32 15.17 24.53 18.35
C VAL A 32 16.07 23.40 17.88
N ARG A 33 17.08 23.07 18.69
CA ARG A 33 17.94 21.91 18.45
C ARG A 33 17.24 20.65 18.90
N HIS A 34 16.91 19.76 17.96
CA HIS A 34 16.25 18.50 18.24
C HIS A 34 16.59 17.44 17.18
N THR A 35 16.38 16.17 17.52
CA THR A 35 16.40 15.07 16.56
C THR A 35 14.99 14.78 16.06
N LEU A 36 14.77 14.81 14.76
CA LEU A 36 13.58 14.23 14.15
C LEU A 36 13.88 12.78 13.74
N ALA A 37 13.09 11.83 14.24
CA ALA A 37 13.18 10.42 13.88
C ALA A 37 12.01 10.04 12.97
N LEU A 38 12.30 9.84 11.68
CA LEU A 38 11.30 9.55 10.65
C LEU A 38 11.27 8.04 10.36
N ARG A 39 10.12 7.40 10.56
CA ARG A 39 9.97 5.98 10.19
C ARG A 39 10.16 5.81 8.69
N LEU A 40 11.05 4.91 8.30
CA LEU A 40 11.19 4.41 6.95
C LEU A 40 10.41 3.09 6.88
N PRO A 41 9.24 3.04 6.21
CA PRO A 41 8.42 1.84 6.23
C PRO A 41 9.12 0.68 5.52
N ASP A 42 9.08 -0.52 6.11
CA ASP A 42 9.74 -1.71 5.55
C ASP A 42 9.25 -2.10 4.15
N TRP A 43 8.03 -1.71 3.78
CA TRP A 43 7.49 -1.92 2.43
C TRP A 43 8.12 -1.02 1.37
N CYS A 44 8.84 0.04 1.77
CA CYS A 44 9.45 1.02 0.89
C CYS A 44 10.93 0.67 0.66
N ILE A 45 11.31 0.26 -0.57
CA ILE A 45 12.70 -0.16 -0.85
C ILE A 45 13.65 1.06 -0.97
N GLN A 46 13.17 2.20 -1.48
CA GLN A 46 14.00 3.37 -1.75
C GLN A 46 13.29 4.66 -1.32
N PRO A 47 13.14 4.91 0.00
CA PRO A 47 12.63 6.18 0.47
C PRO A 47 13.59 7.30 0.06
N GLN A 48 13.06 8.42 -0.43
CA GLN A 48 13.81 9.63 -0.72
C GLN A 48 13.40 10.71 0.27
N ILE A 49 14.37 11.39 0.87
CA ILE A 49 14.13 12.45 1.83
C ILE A 49 14.99 13.64 1.43
N ILE A 50 14.33 14.77 1.19
CA ILE A 50 14.94 16.03 0.80
C ILE A 50 14.62 17.05 1.88
N LEU A 51 15.65 17.70 2.43
CA LEU A 51 15.53 18.79 3.39
C LEU A 51 15.93 20.10 2.71
N ASN A 52 15.01 21.05 2.60
CA ASN A 52 15.26 22.36 2.00
C ASN A 52 15.89 22.31 0.59
N GLY A 53 15.57 21.26 -0.18
CA GLY A 53 16.09 21.06 -1.54
C GLY A 53 17.35 20.19 -1.64
N GLU A 54 17.94 19.78 -0.51
CA GLU A 54 19.15 18.94 -0.47
C GLU A 54 18.88 17.55 0.10
N GLU A 55 19.65 16.56 -0.34
CA GLU A 55 19.61 15.22 0.25
C GLU A 55 20.13 15.26 1.70
N VAL A 56 19.47 14.52 2.58
CA VAL A 56 19.90 14.37 3.97
C VAL A 56 20.87 13.21 4.14
N GLU A 57 21.82 13.40 5.06
CA GLU A 57 22.71 12.33 5.52
C GLU A 57 21.90 11.17 6.11
N GLN A 58 22.29 9.95 5.75
CA GLN A 58 21.57 8.73 6.11
C GLN A 58 22.04 8.19 7.47
N ASP A 59 21.45 8.65 8.58
CA ASP A 59 21.61 8.06 9.91
C ASP A 59 20.39 7.18 10.25
N ILE A 60 20.32 5.99 9.64
CA ILE A 60 19.20 5.06 9.80
C ILE A 60 19.47 4.09 10.96
N ARG A 61 18.57 4.06 11.93
CA ARG A 61 18.64 3.17 13.10
C ARG A 61 17.30 2.48 13.30
N LYS A 62 17.30 1.15 13.25
CA LYS A 62 16.10 0.31 13.50
C LYS A 62 14.86 0.77 12.70
N GLY A 63 15.04 1.12 11.43
CA GLY A 63 13.95 1.57 10.53
C GLY A 63 13.54 3.04 10.70
N TYR A 64 14.33 3.87 11.38
CA TYR A 64 14.09 5.30 11.50
C TYR A 64 15.30 6.11 11.03
N LEU A 65 15.07 7.08 10.15
CA LEU A 65 16.07 8.10 9.77
C LEU A 65 16.11 9.17 10.87
N HIS A 66 17.29 9.39 11.45
CA HIS A 66 17.50 10.38 12.49
C HIS A 66 18.17 11.62 11.91
N ILE A 67 17.55 12.78 12.06
CA ILE A 67 18.09 14.07 11.59
C ILE A 67 18.22 14.98 12.81
N THR A 68 19.45 15.21 13.25
CA THR A 68 19.74 16.07 14.40
C THR A 68 20.31 17.40 13.92
N ARG A 69 19.55 18.47 14.09
CA ARG A 69 19.98 19.82 13.74
C ARG A 69 19.25 20.87 14.55
N GLU A 70 19.61 22.13 14.32
CA GLU A 70 18.76 23.25 14.67
C GLU A 70 17.66 23.39 13.61
N TRP A 71 16.41 23.29 14.07
CA TRP A 71 15.21 23.42 13.27
C TRP A 71 14.63 24.81 13.44
N GLN A 72 14.21 25.43 12.34
CA GLN A 72 13.66 26.78 12.34
C GLN A 72 12.41 26.87 11.46
N GLU A 73 11.64 27.93 11.65
CA GLU A 73 10.51 28.27 10.78
C GLU A 73 10.93 28.20 9.30
N GLY A 74 10.15 27.49 8.49
CA GLY A 74 10.39 27.33 7.06
C GLY A 74 11.21 26.11 6.67
N ASP A 75 11.89 25.44 7.62
CA ASP A 75 12.52 24.14 7.33
C ASP A 75 11.47 23.14 6.84
N THR A 76 11.73 22.52 5.69
CA THR A 76 10.78 21.63 5.02
C THR A 76 11.45 20.33 4.62
N LEU A 77 10.92 19.22 5.13
CA LEU A 77 11.25 17.87 4.72
C LEU A 77 10.22 17.38 3.69
N ASN A 78 10.70 16.98 2.51
CA ASN A 78 9.90 16.29 1.51
C ASN A 78 10.33 14.83 1.46
N LEU A 79 9.39 13.94 1.78
CA LEU A 79 9.56 12.51 1.70
C LEU A 79 8.83 12.01 0.45
N THR A 80 9.53 11.25 -0.39
CA THR A 80 8.91 10.39 -1.40
C THR A 80 9.09 8.96 -0.93
N LEU A 81 7.97 8.26 -0.73
CA LEU A 81 7.93 6.87 -0.33
C LEU A 81 7.34 6.05 -1.49
N PRO A 82 8.16 5.54 -2.44
CA PRO A 82 7.66 4.82 -3.60
C PRO A 82 6.70 3.67 -3.22
N MET A 83 5.50 3.67 -3.79
CA MET A 83 4.41 2.74 -3.51
C MET A 83 4.08 1.90 -4.76
N PRO A 84 4.98 1.01 -5.21
CA PRO A 84 4.62 0.05 -6.25
C PRO A 84 3.57 -0.93 -5.72
N VAL A 85 2.78 -1.49 -6.64
CA VAL A 85 1.92 -2.63 -6.32
C VAL A 85 2.81 -3.85 -6.08
N ARG A 86 2.60 -4.53 -4.96
CA ARG A 86 3.36 -5.70 -4.52
C ARG A 86 2.47 -6.90 -4.32
N ARG A 87 3.03 -8.05 -4.66
CA ARG A 87 2.55 -9.36 -4.26
C ARG A 87 3.18 -9.72 -2.92
N VAL A 88 2.35 -10.03 -1.93
CA VAL A 88 2.77 -10.40 -0.57
C VAL A 88 2.40 -11.84 -0.33
N TYR A 89 3.40 -12.66 -0.04
CA TYR A 89 3.27 -14.09 0.20
C TYR A 89 3.44 -14.38 1.69
N GLY A 90 2.62 -15.29 2.21
CA GLY A 90 2.77 -15.78 3.57
C GLY A 90 3.94 -16.74 3.71
N ASN A 91 4.48 -16.85 4.92
CA ASN A 91 5.39 -17.93 5.26
C ASN A 91 4.70 -19.29 5.00
N PRO A 92 5.40 -20.30 4.44
CA PRO A 92 4.83 -21.62 4.18
C PRO A 92 4.18 -22.33 5.38
N LEU A 93 4.57 -21.98 6.61
CA LEU A 93 3.96 -22.50 7.84
C LEU A 93 2.51 -21.98 8.05
N VAL A 94 2.11 -20.91 7.36
CA VAL A 94 0.76 -20.37 7.40
C VAL A 94 -0.11 -21.09 6.35
N ARG A 95 -0.52 -22.32 6.66
CA ARG A 95 -1.26 -23.21 5.74
C ARG A 95 -2.48 -22.58 5.04
N HIS A 96 -3.15 -21.62 5.69
CA HIS A 96 -4.37 -20.99 5.16
C HIS A 96 -4.12 -20.08 3.95
N VAL A 97 -2.87 -19.68 3.72
CA VAL A 97 -2.45 -18.86 2.56
C VAL A 97 -1.57 -19.63 1.58
N ALA A 98 -1.47 -20.96 1.72
CA ALA A 98 -0.80 -21.80 0.74
C ALA A 98 -1.44 -21.62 -0.65
N GLY A 99 -0.62 -21.33 -1.67
CA GLY A 99 -1.08 -21.04 -3.03
C GLY A 99 -1.83 -19.72 -3.20
N LYS A 100 -1.85 -18.84 -2.19
CA LYS A 100 -2.53 -17.54 -2.22
C LYS A 100 -1.52 -16.40 -2.18
N VAL A 101 -1.96 -15.24 -2.63
CA VAL A 101 -1.19 -13.99 -2.63
C VAL A 101 -2.07 -12.84 -2.20
N ALA A 102 -1.54 -11.94 -1.37
CA ALA A 102 -2.19 -10.67 -1.07
C ALA A 102 -1.59 -9.56 -1.94
N ILE A 103 -2.41 -8.58 -2.32
CA ILE A 103 -1.97 -7.42 -3.08
C ILE A 103 -1.84 -6.24 -2.14
N GLN A 104 -0.70 -5.55 -2.18
CA GLN A 104 -0.42 -4.40 -1.33
C GLN A 104 0.11 -3.25 -2.17
N ARG A 105 -0.27 -2.01 -1.83
CA ARG A 105 0.35 -0.80 -2.34
C ARG A 105 0.61 0.17 -1.19
N GLY A 106 1.88 0.52 -0.98
CA GLY A 106 2.27 1.30 0.20
C GLY A 106 1.86 0.59 1.49
N PRO A 107 1.21 1.28 2.46
CA PRO A 107 0.72 0.65 3.69
C PRO A 107 -0.61 -0.09 3.53
N LEU A 108 -1.24 -0.06 2.34
CA LEU A 108 -2.59 -0.58 2.13
C LEU A 108 -2.56 -1.99 1.56
N VAL A 109 -3.24 -2.91 2.24
CA VAL A 109 -3.59 -4.23 1.69
C VAL A 109 -4.92 -4.11 0.96
N TYR A 110 -5.01 -4.70 -0.23
CA TYR A 110 -6.18 -4.67 -1.08
C TYR A 110 -6.92 -6.02 -1.07
N CYS A 111 -8.21 -5.95 -1.33
CA CYS A 111 -9.14 -7.08 -1.34
C CYS A 111 -9.93 -7.11 -2.65
N LEU A 112 -10.49 -8.29 -2.95
CA LEU A 112 -11.50 -8.48 -3.98
C LEU A 112 -12.88 -8.39 -3.33
N GLU A 113 -13.81 -7.66 -3.95
CA GLU A 113 -15.21 -7.63 -3.54
C GLU A 113 -16.13 -8.09 -4.68
N GLN A 114 -17.25 -8.70 -4.30
CA GLN A 114 -18.23 -9.27 -5.23
C GLN A 114 -18.81 -8.22 -6.17
N VAL A 115 -19.05 -7.00 -5.70
CA VAL A 115 -19.63 -5.94 -6.53
C VAL A 115 -18.72 -5.54 -7.70
N ASP A 116 -17.40 -5.72 -7.56
CA ASP A 116 -16.42 -5.36 -8.60
C ASP A 116 -16.03 -6.56 -9.48
N ASN A 117 -16.16 -7.77 -8.96
CA ASN A 117 -15.62 -8.97 -9.61
C ASN A 117 -16.67 -10.05 -9.87
N GLY A 118 -17.92 -9.88 -9.43
CA GLY A 118 -18.96 -10.91 -9.42
C GLY A 118 -18.84 -11.90 -8.26
N GLU A 119 -19.78 -12.84 -8.19
CA GLU A 119 -19.85 -13.87 -7.14
C GLU A 119 -18.66 -14.85 -7.19
N SER A 120 -18.57 -15.72 -6.17
CA SER A 120 -17.60 -16.83 -6.12
C SER A 120 -16.15 -16.37 -6.32
N LEU A 121 -15.72 -15.37 -5.56
CA LEU A 121 -14.36 -14.79 -5.63
C LEU A 121 -13.24 -15.83 -5.45
N HIS A 122 -13.52 -16.93 -4.76
CA HIS A 122 -12.58 -18.05 -4.57
C HIS A 122 -12.21 -18.76 -5.88
N ASN A 123 -12.96 -18.55 -6.97
CA ASN A 123 -12.67 -19.08 -8.30
C ASN A 123 -11.80 -18.15 -9.15
N LEU A 124 -11.42 -16.98 -8.63
CA LEU A 124 -10.50 -16.07 -9.32
C LEU A 124 -9.07 -16.53 -9.15
N TRP A 125 -8.31 -16.43 -10.24
CA TRP A 125 -6.91 -16.77 -10.30
C TRP A 125 -6.11 -15.62 -10.90
N LEU A 126 -5.01 -15.26 -10.24
CA LEU A 126 -4.11 -14.20 -10.65
C LEU A 126 -2.79 -14.82 -11.14
N PRO A 127 -2.42 -14.65 -12.42
CA PRO A 127 -1.13 -15.08 -12.92
C PRO A 127 0.04 -14.42 -12.15
N ALA A 128 1.12 -15.17 -11.98
CA ALA A 128 2.31 -14.71 -11.26
C ALA A 128 2.96 -13.49 -11.94
N ASP A 129 2.88 -13.43 -13.26
CA ASP A 129 3.42 -12.41 -14.15
C ASP A 129 2.39 -11.35 -14.58
N ALA A 130 1.15 -11.43 -14.11
CA ALA A 130 0.12 -10.45 -14.48
C ALA A 130 0.56 -9.02 -14.13
N PRO A 131 0.55 -8.08 -15.10
CA PRO A 131 0.87 -6.69 -14.82
C PRO A 131 -0.25 -6.03 -14.00
N PHE A 132 0.12 -5.09 -13.14
CA PHE A 132 -0.84 -4.26 -12.41
C PHE A 132 -0.97 -2.88 -13.04
N THR A 133 -2.19 -2.39 -13.12
CA THR A 133 -2.49 -0.99 -13.44
C THR A 133 -3.14 -0.33 -12.23
N THR A 134 -2.83 0.95 -12.03
CA THR A 134 -3.40 1.76 -10.94
C THR A 134 -4.09 2.98 -11.51
N PHE A 135 -5.24 3.34 -10.95
CA PHE A 135 -5.99 4.53 -11.36
C PHE A 135 -6.77 5.10 -10.17
N GLU A 136 -7.13 6.38 -10.27
CA GLU A 136 -7.98 7.02 -9.27
C GLU A 136 -9.43 6.53 -9.41
N GLY A 137 -10.05 6.17 -8.29
CA GLY A 137 -11.44 5.78 -8.25
C GLY A 137 -12.40 6.95 -8.44
N ASN A 138 -13.66 6.62 -8.75
CA ASN A 138 -14.74 7.59 -8.89
C ASN A 138 -15.79 7.41 -7.78
N GLY A 139 -16.65 8.42 -7.58
CA GLY A 139 -17.75 8.36 -6.60
C GLY A 139 -17.23 8.10 -5.17
N LEU A 140 -17.66 6.97 -4.58
CA LEU A 140 -17.22 6.53 -3.24
C LEU A 140 -15.69 6.35 -3.10
N PHE A 141 -15.00 6.15 -4.22
CA PHE A 141 -13.56 5.95 -4.27
C PHE A 141 -12.79 7.16 -4.81
N ARG A 142 -13.41 8.34 -4.89
CA ARG A 142 -12.71 9.56 -5.28
C ARG A 142 -11.47 9.78 -4.42
N HIS A 143 -10.35 10.14 -5.04
CA HIS A 143 -9.04 10.33 -4.40
C HIS A 143 -8.39 9.07 -3.81
N LYS A 144 -8.99 7.89 -4.01
CA LYS A 144 -8.42 6.60 -3.65
C LYS A 144 -7.82 5.94 -4.90
N ILE A 145 -6.77 5.15 -4.70
CA ILE A 145 -6.15 4.40 -5.79
C ILE A 145 -6.76 3.00 -5.84
N LEU A 146 -7.27 2.61 -7.00
CA LEU A 146 -7.72 1.26 -7.31
C LEU A 146 -6.65 0.51 -8.09
N ILE A 147 -6.65 -0.82 -8.00
CA ILE A 147 -5.69 -1.68 -8.69
C ILE A 147 -6.46 -2.66 -9.59
N GLN A 148 -5.97 -2.86 -10.81
CA GLN A 148 -6.48 -3.89 -11.72
C GLN A 148 -5.33 -4.76 -12.25
N ALA A 149 -5.67 -6.00 -12.60
CA ALA A 149 -4.81 -6.91 -13.33
C ALA A 149 -5.63 -7.85 -14.23
N PRO A 150 -5.08 -8.35 -15.34
CA PRO A 150 -5.67 -9.48 -16.03
C PRO A 150 -5.64 -10.73 -15.13
N GLY A 151 -6.70 -11.51 -15.17
CA GLY A 151 -6.80 -12.75 -14.42
C GLY A 151 -7.63 -13.79 -15.14
N TYR A 152 -7.93 -14.87 -14.41
CA TYR A 152 -8.75 -15.96 -14.89
C TYR A 152 -9.81 -16.29 -13.86
N ARG A 153 -10.87 -16.94 -14.31
CA ARG A 153 -11.93 -17.47 -13.46
C ARG A 153 -12.15 -18.93 -13.81
N TYR A 154 -12.31 -19.77 -12.79
CA TYR A 154 -12.87 -21.09 -12.99
C TYR A 154 -14.36 -20.97 -13.32
N GLU A 155 -14.71 -21.30 -14.56
CA GLU A 155 -16.09 -21.34 -15.04
C GLU A 155 -16.65 -22.75 -14.95
N GLN A 156 -17.89 -22.85 -14.47
CA GLN A 156 -18.69 -24.07 -14.43
C GLN A 156 -20.07 -23.79 -15.02
N SER A 157 -20.55 -24.69 -15.87
CA SER A 157 -21.89 -24.61 -16.44
C SER A 157 -22.90 -25.31 -15.52
N ASN A 158 -23.89 -24.59 -15.00
CA ASN A 158 -24.95 -25.12 -14.11
C ASN A 158 -24.40 -25.93 -12.91
N PRO A 159 -23.58 -25.33 -12.03
CA PRO A 159 -22.91 -26.05 -10.94
C PRO A 159 -23.88 -26.77 -9.99
N GLU A 160 -25.08 -26.24 -9.78
CA GLU A 160 -26.12 -26.86 -8.94
C GLU A 160 -26.67 -28.18 -9.50
N GLN A 161 -26.50 -28.41 -10.81
CA GLN A 161 -26.94 -29.62 -11.49
C GLN A 161 -25.79 -30.62 -11.70
N GLN A 162 -24.57 -30.28 -11.29
CA GLN A 162 -23.39 -31.14 -11.43
C GLN A 162 -23.15 -32.01 -10.19
N PRO A 163 -22.55 -33.19 -10.36
CA PRO A 163 -22.03 -33.97 -9.23
C PRO A 163 -21.05 -33.14 -8.38
N LEU A 164 -21.07 -33.33 -7.07
CA LEU A 164 -20.10 -32.69 -6.16
C LEU A 164 -18.66 -33.18 -6.39
N TRP A 165 -18.49 -34.38 -6.95
CA TRP A 165 -17.20 -35.01 -7.17
C TRP A 165 -17.11 -35.56 -8.59
N HIS A 166 -15.99 -35.31 -9.26
CA HIS A 166 -15.67 -35.82 -10.58
C HIS A 166 -14.35 -36.61 -10.50
N TYR A 167 -14.33 -37.80 -11.10
CA TYR A 167 -13.12 -38.62 -11.21
C TYR A 167 -12.37 -38.24 -12.49
N ASP A 168 -11.04 -38.16 -12.40
CA ASP A 168 -10.10 -38.07 -13.53
C ASP A 168 -10.23 -36.84 -14.47
N SER A 169 -11.19 -35.96 -14.24
CA SER A 169 -11.43 -34.77 -15.06
C SER A 169 -11.99 -33.62 -14.24
N ALA A 170 -11.36 -32.45 -14.34
CA ALA A 170 -11.84 -31.25 -13.67
C ALA A 170 -13.12 -30.73 -14.37
N PRO A 171 -14.22 -30.48 -13.63
CA PRO A 171 -15.47 -30.00 -14.23
C PRO A 171 -15.41 -28.52 -14.63
N ALA A 172 -14.46 -27.77 -14.05
CA ALA A 172 -14.24 -26.35 -14.33
C ALA A 172 -13.04 -26.14 -15.24
N LYS A 173 -13.12 -25.12 -16.09
CA LYS A 173 -11.99 -24.65 -16.90
C LYS A 173 -11.65 -23.21 -16.53
N LEU A 174 -10.37 -22.86 -16.64
CA LEU A 174 -9.94 -21.48 -16.53
C LEU A 174 -10.35 -20.73 -17.81
N ALA A 175 -11.17 -19.71 -17.64
CA ALA A 175 -11.51 -18.74 -18.67
C ALA A 175 -10.89 -17.38 -18.34
N LEU A 176 -10.58 -16.60 -19.36
CA LEU A 176 -10.05 -15.25 -19.18
C LEU A 176 -11.08 -14.38 -18.45
N PHE A 177 -10.66 -13.73 -17.37
CA PHE A 177 -11.48 -12.80 -16.60
C PHE A 177 -10.69 -11.51 -16.41
N SER A 178 -11.03 -10.48 -17.18
CA SER A 178 -10.28 -9.23 -17.19
C SER A 178 -11.21 -8.02 -17.27
N PRO A 179 -11.03 -7.01 -16.40
CA PRO A 179 -10.02 -6.93 -15.33
C PRO A 179 -10.48 -7.59 -14.01
N VAL A 180 -9.53 -8.15 -13.24
CA VAL A 180 -9.71 -8.39 -11.80
C VAL A 180 -9.45 -7.08 -11.07
N ALA A 181 -10.43 -6.59 -10.33
CA ALA A 181 -10.39 -5.31 -9.63
C ALA A 181 -10.17 -5.50 -8.13
N PHE A 182 -9.17 -4.83 -7.60
CA PHE A 182 -8.81 -4.83 -6.20
C PHE A 182 -9.08 -3.46 -5.57
N ILE A 183 -9.69 -3.46 -4.39
CA ILE A 183 -10.00 -2.24 -3.62
C ILE A 183 -9.48 -2.34 -2.18
N ALA A 184 -9.10 -1.22 -1.58
CA ALA A 184 -8.54 -1.21 -0.23
C ALA A 184 -9.61 -1.30 0.89
N SER A 185 -10.80 -0.70 0.71
CA SER A 185 -11.97 -0.85 1.60
C SER A 185 -13.17 -0.04 1.07
N ARG A 186 -14.40 -0.59 1.18
CA ARG A 186 -15.66 0.18 1.10
C ARG A 186 -16.19 0.68 2.44
N LYS A 187 -15.69 0.14 3.56
CA LYS A 187 -16.10 0.55 4.90
C LYS A 187 -15.33 1.79 5.34
N PHE A 188 -16.00 2.94 5.30
CA PHE A 188 -15.89 4.03 6.26
C PHE A 188 -17.28 4.62 6.47
#